data_AF-A0A0A1XI20-F1
#
_entry.id   AF-A0A0A1XI20-F1
#
_cell.length_a   1.000
_cell.length_b   1.000
_cell.length_c   1.000
_cell.angle_alpha   90.00
_cell.angle_beta   90.00
_cell.angle_gamma   90.00
#
_symmetry.space_group_name_H-M   'P 1'
#
loop_
_entity.id
_entity.type
_entity.pdbx_description
1 polymer ?
#
loop_
_entity_poly.entity_id
_entity_poly.type
_entity_poly.pdbx_seq_one_letter_code
_entity_poly.pdbx_strand_id
1 'polypeptide(L)'
;MIVCDTTTVNTGHKNGVVISLQKYFSTKGLHSPQYVGCQHHILDLILRHVMDESLDGKSISPNIPYDIFSEMINNFDALKQSFAQGKEKFKVRCIKWRDDMQYLNELGQAFKYYEKNKIFPYIKFKTLPSLSNARWNSRAIPCILTFILIAKHRTKLLPICQFICGAWYNVWFSDHRFHVNDFTKLETSVKPFKAAHKCFLKHWVKEDSFIANQQRSNICAERAIKLIQDIYPKCKSKSSLNLKFLNKI
;
A
#
# COMPACT_ATOMS: atom_id res chain seq x y z
N MET A 1 -21.18 -9.32 2.44
CA MET A 1 -20.33 -8.22 1.90
C MET A 1 -19.19 -8.84 1.12
N ILE A 2 -18.81 -8.24 -0.02
CA ILE A 2 -17.69 -8.67 -0.87
C ILE A 2 -16.60 -7.59 -0.79
N VAL A 3 -15.37 -7.97 -0.46
CA VAL A 3 -14.21 -7.07 -0.43
C VAL A 3 -13.09 -7.65 -1.30
N CYS A 4 -12.81 -7.01 -2.43
CA CYS A 4 -11.76 -7.43 -3.37
C CYS A 4 -11.13 -6.23 -4.07
N ASP A 5 -10.10 -6.47 -4.89
CA ASP A 5 -9.55 -5.43 -5.76
C ASP A 5 -10.60 -4.91 -6.77
N THR A 6 -10.29 -3.79 -7.41
CA THR A 6 -11.16 -3.10 -8.37
C THR A 6 -10.85 -3.48 -9.82
N THR A 7 -10.29 -4.67 -10.07
CA THR A 7 -9.97 -5.11 -11.43
C THR A 7 -11.24 -5.39 -12.24
N THR A 8 -11.14 -5.28 -13.57
CA THR A 8 -12.26 -5.58 -14.48
C THR A 8 -12.76 -7.02 -14.34
N VAL A 9 -11.90 -7.96 -13.95
CA VAL A 9 -12.31 -9.35 -13.68
C VAL A 9 -13.28 -9.41 -12.49
N ASN A 10 -13.03 -8.62 -11.46
CA ASN A 10 -13.88 -8.60 -10.26
C ASN A 10 -15.12 -7.72 -10.44
N THR A 11 -14.94 -6.50 -10.95
CA THR A 11 -16.02 -5.47 -10.99
C THR A 11 -16.59 -5.22 -12.39
N GLY A 12 -16.25 -6.05 -13.37
CA GLY A 12 -16.74 -5.91 -14.75
C GLY A 12 -18.26 -5.97 -14.85
N HIS A 13 -18.84 -5.13 -15.72
CA HIS A 13 -20.27 -4.82 -15.70
C HIS A 13 -21.21 -6.02 -15.91
N LYS A 14 -20.86 -6.98 -16.78
CA LYS A 14 -21.70 -8.15 -17.09
C LYS A 14 -21.11 -9.48 -16.59
N ASN A 15 -19.79 -9.61 -16.68
CA ASN A 15 -19.05 -10.85 -16.38
C ASN A 15 -18.16 -10.73 -15.12
N GLY A 16 -18.26 -9.63 -14.38
CA GLY A 16 -17.52 -9.47 -13.14
C GLY A 16 -17.95 -10.50 -12.11
N VAL A 17 -16.98 -11.02 -11.36
CA VAL A 17 -17.24 -11.98 -10.27
C VAL A 17 -18.23 -11.39 -9.26
N VAL A 18 -18.10 -10.10 -8.91
CA VAL A 18 -18.99 -9.40 -7.98
C VAL A 18 -20.43 -9.40 -8.50
N ILE A 19 -20.63 -9.02 -9.77
CA ILE A 19 -21.96 -8.97 -10.40
C ILE A 19 -22.58 -10.37 -10.45
N SER A 20 -21.78 -11.38 -10.77
CA SER A 20 -22.24 -12.78 -10.86
C SER A 20 -22.70 -13.28 -9.49
N LEU A 21 -21.95 -12.99 -8.43
CA LEU A 21 -22.33 -13.33 -7.05
C LEU A 21 -23.58 -12.59 -6.60
N GLN A 22 -23.70 -11.30 -6.90
CA GLN A 22 -24.90 -10.53 -6.56
C GLN A 22 -26.15 -11.09 -7.26
N LYS A 23 -26.05 -11.41 -8.55
CA LYS A 23 -27.14 -12.08 -9.28
C LYS A 23 -27.50 -13.43 -8.67
N TYR A 24 -26.51 -14.24 -8.31
CA TYR A 24 -26.75 -15.54 -7.68
C TYR A 24 -27.49 -15.44 -6.34
N PHE A 25 -27.18 -14.43 -5.52
CA PHE A 25 -27.94 -14.18 -4.29
C PHE A 25 -29.40 -13.82 -4.60
N SER A 26 -29.61 -12.94 -5.57
CA SER A 26 -30.95 -12.55 -6.00
C SER A 26 -31.77 -13.73 -6.56
N THR A 27 -31.16 -14.64 -7.33
CA THR A 27 -31.88 -15.84 -7.84
C THR A 27 -32.25 -16.83 -6.74
N LYS A 28 -31.60 -16.75 -5.58
CA LYS A 28 -31.94 -17.51 -4.37
C LYS A 28 -32.92 -16.78 -3.44
N GLY A 29 -33.45 -15.61 -3.86
CA GLY A 29 -34.32 -14.78 -3.03
C GLY A 29 -33.60 -14.12 -1.85
N LEU A 30 -32.26 -14.04 -1.88
CA LEU A 30 -31.45 -13.43 -0.83
C LEU A 30 -31.09 -11.99 -1.18
N HIS A 31 -30.84 -11.17 -0.16
CA HIS A 31 -30.32 -9.82 -0.36
C HIS A 31 -28.94 -9.86 -1.04
N SER A 32 -28.78 -9.05 -2.10
CA SER A 32 -27.51 -8.91 -2.79
C SER A 32 -26.42 -8.41 -1.82
N PRO A 33 -25.24 -9.05 -1.79
CA PRO A 33 -24.14 -8.59 -0.95
C PRO A 33 -23.63 -7.23 -1.41
N GLN A 34 -23.39 -6.32 -0.45
CA GLN A 34 -22.68 -5.06 -0.70
C GLN A 34 -21.26 -5.35 -1.19
N TYR A 35 -20.84 -4.69 -2.25
CA TYR A 35 -19.45 -4.68 -2.72
C TYR A 35 -18.73 -3.45 -2.17
N VAL A 36 -17.51 -3.66 -1.68
CA VAL A 36 -16.61 -2.59 -1.23
C VAL A 36 -15.22 -2.87 -1.80
N GLY A 37 -14.63 -1.89 -2.47
CA GLY A 37 -13.26 -2.03 -2.97
C GLY A 37 -12.26 -2.16 -1.82
N CYS A 38 -11.27 -3.04 -1.97
CA CYS A 38 -10.22 -3.22 -0.97
C CYS A 38 -9.41 -1.93 -0.83
N GLN A 39 -9.40 -1.36 0.38
CA GLN A 39 -8.72 -0.10 0.68
C GLN A 39 -7.24 -0.12 0.30
N HIS A 40 -6.50 -1.22 0.53
CA HIS A 40 -5.09 -1.30 0.09
C HIS A 40 -4.93 -1.17 -1.43
N HIS A 41 -5.80 -1.82 -2.20
CA HIS A 41 -5.70 -1.75 -3.66
C HIS A 41 -6.04 -0.35 -4.16
N ILE A 42 -7.03 0.30 -3.53
CA ILE A 42 -7.38 1.68 -3.84
C ILE A 42 -6.21 2.61 -3.47
N LEU A 43 -5.59 2.43 -2.29
CA LEU A 43 -4.42 3.20 -1.86
C LEU A 43 -3.22 3.00 -2.80
N ASP A 44 -2.98 1.78 -3.28
CA ASP A 44 -1.94 1.50 -4.28
C ASP A 44 -2.22 2.23 -5.61
N LEU A 45 -3.48 2.23 -6.08
CA LEU A 45 -3.88 2.95 -7.30
C LEU A 45 -3.77 4.46 -7.15
N ILE A 46 -4.17 5.01 -6.00
CA ILE A 46 -4.01 6.44 -5.71
C ILE A 46 -2.53 6.81 -5.71
N LEU A 47 -1.70 6.03 -5.02
CA LEU A 47 -0.25 6.25 -4.97
C LEU A 47 0.36 6.25 -6.37
N ARG A 48 -0.02 5.28 -7.20
CA ARG A 48 0.39 5.25 -8.62
C ARG A 48 0.07 6.57 -9.32
N HIS A 49 -1.18 7.02 -9.23
CA HIS A 49 -1.59 8.24 -9.93
C HIS A 49 -0.86 9.48 -9.44
N VAL A 50 -0.62 9.60 -8.13
CA VAL A 50 0.18 10.70 -7.56
C VAL A 50 1.61 10.69 -8.13
N MET A 51 2.24 9.51 -8.16
CA MET A 51 3.61 9.38 -8.67
C MET A 51 3.68 9.61 -10.18
N ASP A 52 2.75 9.04 -10.97
CA ASP A 52 2.69 9.21 -12.43
C ASP A 52 2.53 10.69 -12.82
N GLU A 53 1.65 11.42 -12.11
CA GLU A 53 1.40 12.85 -12.35
C GLU A 53 2.60 13.73 -11.94
N SER A 54 3.35 13.34 -10.91
CA SER A 54 4.47 14.15 -10.38
C SER A 54 5.83 13.85 -11.02
N LEU A 55 6.00 12.64 -11.55
CA LEU A 55 7.29 12.12 -12.03
C LEU A 55 7.28 11.81 -13.54
N ASP A 56 6.25 12.24 -14.26
CA ASP A 56 6.10 12.03 -15.70
C ASP A 56 6.18 10.54 -16.07
N GLY A 57 5.52 9.70 -15.26
CA GLY A 57 5.55 8.25 -15.41
C GLY A 57 5.05 7.81 -16.78
N LYS A 58 5.93 7.23 -17.60
CA LYS A 58 5.49 6.54 -18.83
C LYS A 58 4.76 5.27 -18.41
N SER A 59 3.53 5.10 -18.85
CA SER A 59 2.65 3.98 -18.52
C SER A 59 3.05 2.66 -19.20
N ILE A 60 4.34 2.30 -19.18
CA ILE A 60 4.88 1.12 -19.86
C ILE A 60 5.17 0.05 -18.80
N SER A 61 4.17 -0.79 -18.54
CA SER A 61 4.39 -2.10 -17.89
C SER A 61 5.38 -2.92 -18.75
N PRO A 62 6.30 -3.70 -18.19
CA PRO A 62 6.42 -4.11 -16.78
C PRO A 62 7.45 -3.28 -15.98
N ASN A 63 8.12 -2.30 -16.58
CA ASN A 63 9.17 -1.54 -15.92
C ASN A 63 8.81 -0.06 -15.95
N ILE A 64 8.17 0.40 -14.88
CA ILE A 64 8.15 1.83 -14.56
C ILE A 64 9.07 2.06 -13.36
N PRO A 65 10.40 1.96 -13.50
CA PRO A 65 11.28 2.76 -12.67
C PRO A 65 11.12 4.21 -13.13
N TYR A 66 10.77 5.10 -12.20
CA TYR A 66 10.92 6.53 -12.47
C TYR A 66 12.43 6.80 -12.56
N ASP A 67 12.89 7.45 -13.63
CA ASP A 67 14.32 7.67 -13.88
C ASP A 67 15.03 8.35 -12.71
N ILE A 68 14.29 9.18 -11.96
CA ILE A 68 14.74 9.83 -10.73
C ILE A 68 15.21 8.85 -9.63
N PHE A 69 14.81 7.58 -9.69
CA PHE A 69 15.23 6.56 -8.73
C PHE A 69 16.47 5.79 -9.18
N SER A 70 16.88 5.89 -10.44
CA SER A 70 17.98 5.08 -11.01
C SER A 70 19.29 5.28 -10.26
N GLU A 71 19.64 6.52 -9.91
CA GLU A 71 20.85 6.81 -9.13
C GLU A 71 20.79 6.19 -7.73
N MET A 72 19.64 6.26 -7.06
CA MET A 72 19.47 5.68 -5.73
C MET A 72 19.57 4.15 -5.76
N ILE A 73 18.93 3.51 -6.75
CA ILE A 73 18.95 2.06 -6.92
C ILE A 73 20.36 1.57 -7.24
N ASN A 74 21.03 2.20 -8.21
CA ASN A 74 22.33 1.74 -8.70
C ASN A 74 23.47 1.99 -7.70
N ASN A 75 23.35 3.04 -6.86
CA ASN A 75 24.41 3.45 -5.94
C ASN A 75 24.01 3.33 -4.47
N PHE A 76 22.99 2.51 -4.14
CA PHE A 76 22.39 2.46 -2.81
C PHE A 76 23.41 2.24 -1.69
N ASP A 77 24.34 1.31 -1.89
CA ASP A 77 25.36 0.96 -0.88
C ASP A 77 26.37 2.08 -0.63
N ALA A 78 26.75 2.83 -1.68
CA ALA A 78 27.63 3.98 -1.54
C ALA A 78 26.88 5.15 -0.86
N LEU A 79 25.63 5.40 -1.27
CA LEU A 79 24.79 6.47 -0.73
C LEU A 79 24.49 6.28 0.77
N LYS A 80 24.19 5.06 1.21
CA LYS A 80 23.92 4.79 2.63
C LYS A 80 25.17 4.94 3.50
N GLN A 81 26.36 4.70 2.95
CA GLN A 81 27.64 4.86 3.66
C GLN A 81 28.05 6.33 3.78
N SER A 82 27.80 7.13 2.74
CA SER A 82 28.10 8.57 2.72
C SER A 82 27.04 9.43 3.43
N PHE A 83 25.87 8.88 3.73
CA PHE A 83 24.80 9.59 4.42
C PHE A 83 25.19 10.01 5.84
N ALA A 84 25.19 11.31 6.10
CA ALA A 84 25.40 11.88 7.42
C ALA A 84 24.22 11.53 8.36
N GLN A 85 24.44 10.54 9.23
CA GLN A 85 23.42 10.04 10.15
C GLN A 85 23.04 11.07 11.23
N GLY A 86 21.74 11.13 11.55
CA GLY A 86 21.26 11.80 12.74
C GLY A 86 21.64 11.05 14.02
N LYS A 87 21.64 11.78 15.15
CA LYS A 87 21.94 11.20 16.47
C LYS A 87 20.71 10.57 17.14
N GLU A 88 19.53 11.13 16.88
CA GLU A 88 18.30 10.75 17.55
C GLU A 88 17.83 9.36 17.11
N LYS A 89 17.65 8.45 18.06
CA LYS A 89 17.09 7.12 17.81
C LYS A 89 15.67 7.06 18.34
N PHE A 90 14.71 6.85 17.46
CA PHE A 90 13.31 6.68 17.84
C PHE A 90 12.90 5.21 17.67
N LYS A 91 12.12 4.72 18.65
CA LYS A 91 11.61 3.35 18.62
C LYS A 91 10.31 3.33 17.82
N VAL A 92 10.38 2.81 16.60
CA VAL A 92 9.18 2.57 15.78
C VAL A 92 8.47 1.33 16.31
N ARG A 93 7.16 1.43 16.50
CA ARG A 93 6.34 0.27 16.86
C ARG A 93 6.50 -0.80 15.78
N CYS A 94 6.92 -1.99 16.18
CA CYS A 94 6.93 -3.14 15.29
C CYS A 94 5.48 -3.46 14.90
N ILE A 95 5.22 -3.48 13.59
CA ILE A 95 3.92 -3.85 13.03
C ILE A 95 4.01 -5.30 12.54
N LYS A 96 2.95 -6.10 12.75
CA LYS A 96 2.89 -7.51 12.31
C LYS A 96 2.65 -7.61 10.80
N TRP A 97 3.60 -7.11 10.02
CA TRP A 97 3.54 -7.02 8.56
C TRP A 97 4.76 -7.68 7.92
N ARG A 98 4.80 -7.69 6.58
CA ARG A 98 6.00 -8.06 5.81
C ARG A 98 7.13 -7.06 6.05
N ASP A 99 8.37 -7.49 5.82
CA ASP A 99 9.57 -6.70 6.13
C ASP A 99 9.67 -5.41 5.30
N ASP A 100 9.21 -5.44 4.05
CA ASP A 100 9.08 -4.27 3.18
C ASP A 100 8.13 -3.22 3.78
N MET A 101 6.97 -3.64 4.28
CA MET A 101 6.01 -2.75 4.95
C MET A 101 6.52 -2.22 6.27
N GLN A 102 7.22 -3.04 7.06
CA GLN A 102 7.89 -2.58 8.28
C GLN A 102 8.96 -1.54 7.94
N TYR A 103 9.68 -1.71 6.83
CA TYR A 103 10.66 -0.72 6.39
C TYR A 103 10.02 0.58 5.92
N LEU A 104 8.96 0.51 5.12
CA LEU A 104 8.16 1.68 4.72
C LEU A 104 7.61 2.42 5.95
N ASN A 105 7.14 1.68 6.95
CA ASN A 105 6.68 2.23 8.23
C ASN A 105 7.79 3.02 8.95
N GLU A 106 9.00 2.48 9.03
CA GLU A 106 10.16 3.14 9.65
C GLU A 106 10.60 4.39 8.88
N LEU A 107 10.68 4.30 7.54
CA LEU A 107 11.05 5.43 6.69
C LEU A 107 10.02 6.56 6.76
N GLY A 108 8.73 6.24 6.79
CA GLY A 108 7.68 7.25 6.94
C GLY A 108 7.75 8.01 8.26
N GLN A 109 8.09 7.33 9.35
CA GLN A 109 8.33 7.98 10.64
C GLN A 109 9.61 8.84 10.64
N ALA A 110 10.68 8.39 9.99
CA ALA A 110 11.89 9.19 9.82
C ALA A 110 11.61 10.47 9.02
N PHE A 111 10.79 10.38 7.96
CA PHE A 111 10.35 11.55 7.20
C PHE A 111 9.50 12.51 8.03
N LYS A 112 8.51 12.01 8.79
CA LYS A 112 7.72 12.84 9.72
C LYS A 112 8.59 13.58 10.74
N TYR A 113 9.62 12.92 11.26
CA TYR A 113 10.61 13.54 12.14
C TYR A 113 11.37 14.66 11.41
N TYR A 114 11.83 14.40 10.18
CA TYR A 114 12.49 15.41 9.34
C TYR A 114 11.58 16.62 9.06
N GLU A 115 10.30 16.43 8.76
CA GLU A 115 9.39 17.56 8.51
C GLU A 115 9.31 18.51 9.70
N LYS A 116 9.32 17.95 10.93
CA LYS A 116 9.28 18.73 12.17
C LYS A 116 10.61 19.38 12.53
N ASN A 117 11.72 18.67 12.37
CA ASN A 117 13.02 19.08 12.92
C ASN A 117 14.03 19.56 11.87
N LYS A 118 13.72 19.39 10.58
CA LYS A 118 14.59 19.68 9.42
C LYS A 118 15.93 18.93 9.40
N ILE A 119 16.08 17.95 10.29
CA ILE A 119 17.20 17.01 10.35
C ILE A 119 16.65 15.58 10.34
N PHE A 120 17.33 14.67 9.66
CA PHE A 120 16.96 13.26 9.73
C PHE A 120 17.39 12.68 11.09
N PRO A 121 16.59 11.77 11.66
CA PRO A 121 17.02 10.98 12.81
C PRO A 121 18.05 9.93 12.36
N TYR A 122 18.52 9.10 13.29
CA TYR A 122 19.26 7.90 12.94
C TYR A 122 18.38 6.94 12.13
N ILE A 123 18.84 6.55 10.95
CA ILE A 123 18.11 5.64 10.04
C ILE A 123 18.90 4.35 9.88
N LYS A 124 18.29 3.24 10.32
CA LYS A 124 18.80 1.90 10.05
C LYS A 124 18.41 1.47 8.64
N PHE A 125 19.27 1.75 7.66
CA PHE A 125 19.05 1.30 6.29
C PHE A 125 19.03 -0.22 6.19
N LYS A 126 18.06 -0.77 5.45
CA LYS A 126 17.91 -2.20 5.16
C LYS A 126 18.28 -2.46 3.71
N THR A 127 18.40 -3.74 3.35
CA THR A 127 18.53 -4.13 1.94
C THR A 127 17.32 -3.63 1.16
N LEU A 128 17.56 -3.15 -0.08
CA LEU A 128 16.48 -2.72 -0.95
C LEU A 128 15.52 -3.91 -1.21
N PRO A 129 14.21 -3.74 -0.97
CA PRO A 129 13.25 -4.76 -1.32
C PRO A 129 13.12 -4.87 -2.84
N SER A 130 12.80 -6.07 -3.32
CA SER A 130 12.49 -6.29 -4.74
C SER A 130 11.29 -5.44 -5.16
N LEU A 131 11.39 -4.76 -6.30
CA LEU A 131 10.27 -4.04 -6.88
C LEU A 131 9.20 -5.03 -7.36
N SER A 132 7.96 -4.80 -6.97
CA SER A 132 6.81 -5.59 -7.42
C SER A 132 6.01 -4.79 -8.43
N ASN A 133 5.73 -5.36 -9.59
CA ASN A 133 4.84 -4.72 -10.57
C ASN A 133 3.37 -4.72 -10.14
N ALA A 134 3.00 -5.64 -9.26
CA ALA A 134 1.65 -5.75 -8.76
C ALA A 134 1.36 -4.82 -7.57
N ARG A 135 2.38 -4.31 -6.87
CA ARG A 135 2.21 -3.53 -5.64
C ARG A 135 2.91 -2.19 -5.72
N TRP A 136 2.15 -1.10 -5.66
CA TRP A 136 2.69 0.25 -5.82
C TRP A 136 3.40 0.79 -4.58
N ASN A 137 3.02 0.32 -3.40
CA ASN A 137 3.78 0.54 -2.16
C ASN A 137 5.28 0.18 -2.27
N SER A 138 5.69 -0.74 -3.15
CA SER A 138 7.11 -1.06 -3.38
C SER A 138 7.88 0.09 -4.01
N ARG A 139 7.18 1.08 -4.58
CA ARG A 139 7.74 2.33 -5.15
C ARG A 139 7.72 3.50 -4.17
N ALA A 140 6.97 3.40 -3.07
CA ALA A 140 7.02 4.38 -1.99
C ALA A 140 8.38 4.38 -1.28
N ILE A 141 8.94 3.18 -1.05
CA ILE A 141 10.26 3.01 -0.42
C ILE A 141 11.38 3.72 -1.23
N PRO A 142 11.57 3.44 -2.53
CA PRO A 142 12.59 4.14 -3.31
C PRO A 142 12.31 5.64 -3.39
N CYS A 143 11.05 6.09 -3.44
CA CYS A 143 10.73 7.52 -3.38
C CYS A 143 11.27 8.19 -2.11
N ILE A 144 10.99 7.62 -0.94
CA ILE A 144 11.44 8.17 0.34
C ILE A 144 12.97 8.07 0.47
N LEU A 145 13.57 6.96 0.04
CA LEU A 145 15.03 6.80 0.08
C LEU A 145 15.75 7.79 -0.83
N THR A 146 15.26 8.02 -2.04
CA THR A 146 15.82 9.03 -2.95
C THR A 146 15.72 10.43 -2.33
N PHE A 147 14.61 10.76 -1.68
CA PHE A 147 14.48 12.02 -0.94
C PHE A 147 15.49 12.17 0.20
N ILE A 148 15.70 11.10 0.99
CA ILE A 148 16.63 11.09 2.13
C ILE A 148 18.08 11.23 1.64
N LEU A 149 18.49 10.34 0.74
CA LEU A 149 19.88 10.11 0.36
C LEU A 149 20.39 11.11 -0.70
N ILE A 150 19.52 11.65 -1.55
CA ILE A 150 19.93 12.46 -2.70
C ILE A 150 19.30 13.86 -2.61
N ALA A 151 20.06 14.80 -2.04
CA ALA A 151 19.58 16.14 -1.73
C ALA A 151 19.02 16.91 -2.94
N LYS A 152 19.62 16.74 -4.13
CA LYS A 152 19.17 17.39 -5.37
C LYS A 152 17.73 17.04 -5.79
N HIS A 153 17.19 15.91 -5.32
CA HIS A 153 15.82 15.47 -5.66
C HIS A 153 14.77 15.89 -4.63
N ARG A 154 15.18 16.49 -3.49
CA ARG A 154 14.25 16.81 -2.40
C ARG A 154 13.12 17.73 -2.82
N THR A 155 13.39 18.80 -3.56
CA THR A 155 12.36 19.75 -4.00
C THR A 155 11.28 19.07 -4.84
N LYS A 156 11.68 18.22 -5.81
CA LYS A 156 10.73 17.48 -6.66
C LYS A 156 9.98 16.39 -5.90
N LEU A 157 10.65 15.70 -4.97
CA LEU A 157 10.06 14.57 -4.23
C LEU A 157 9.30 14.97 -2.97
N LEU A 158 9.47 16.20 -2.47
CA LEU A 158 8.81 16.69 -1.25
C LEU A 158 7.28 16.50 -1.28
N PRO A 159 6.53 16.99 -2.29
CA PRO A 159 5.06 16.83 -2.30
C PRO A 159 4.63 15.36 -2.32
N ILE A 160 5.39 14.49 -3.00
CA ILE A 160 5.11 13.05 -3.06
C ILE A 160 5.39 12.41 -1.70
N CYS A 161 6.50 12.74 -1.06
CA CYS A 161 6.84 12.19 0.26
C CYS A 161 5.89 12.70 1.35
N GLN A 162 5.42 13.94 1.27
CA GLN A 162 4.37 14.49 2.13
C GLN A 162 3.05 13.75 1.95
N PHE A 163 2.66 13.46 0.71
CA PHE A 163 1.49 12.63 0.44
C PHE A 163 1.65 11.21 1.03
N ILE A 164 2.74 10.52 0.65
CA ILE A 164 3.04 9.15 1.08
C ILE A 164 3.04 9.09 2.60
N CYS A 165 3.85 9.91 3.26
CA CYS A 165 4.06 9.86 4.72
C CYS A 165 2.96 10.58 5.51
N GLY A 166 2.04 11.27 4.85
CA GLY A 166 0.93 12.00 5.47
C GLY A 166 -0.34 11.17 5.55
N ALA A 167 -1.37 11.62 4.82
CA ALA A 167 -2.69 11.00 4.84
C ALA A 167 -2.65 9.54 4.35
N TRP A 168 -1.94 9.26 3.25
CA TRP A 168 -1.83 7.91 2.70
C TRP A 168 -1.26 6.92 3.72
N TYR A 169 -0.16 7.27 4.37
CA TYR A 169 0.48 6.44 5.41
C TYR A 169 -0.46 6.13 6.56
N ASN A 170 -1.19 7.14 7.04
CA ASN A 170 -2.09 6.96 8.18
C ASN A 170 -3.20 5.96 7.86
N VAL A 171 -3.76 6.02 6.66
CA VAL A 171 -4.79 5.08 6.22
C VAL A 171 -4.20 3.71 5.91
N TRP A 172 -3.03 3.63 5.28
CA TRP A 172 -2.34 2.39 4.94
C TRP A 172 -1.96 1.55 6.17
N PHE A 173 -1.58 2.20 7.26
CA PHE A 173 -1.22 1.53 8.51
C PHE A 173 -2.35 1.51 9.54
N SER A 174 -3.59 1.83 9.13
CA SER A 174 -4.77 1.84 9.99
C SER A 174 -5.33 0.44 10.30
N ASP A 175 -6.48 0.39 10.96
CA ASP A 175 -7.26 -0.84 11.15
C ASP A 175 -8.09 -1.24 9.91
N HIS A 176 -8.05 -0.44 8.84
CA HIS A 176 -8.77 -0.63 7.58
C HIS A 176 -10.27 -0.71 7.74
N ARG A 177 -10.81 -0.06 8.77
CA ARG A 177 -12.23 0.25 8.86
C ARG A 177 -12.48 1.60 8.18
N PHE A 178 -13.74 1.87 7.88
CA PHE A 178 -14.11 3.19 7.38
C PHE A 178 -14.10 4.18 8.54
N HIS A 179 -13.30 5.23 8.40
CA HIS A 179 -13.28 6.39 9.29
C HIS A 179 -13.48 7.65 8.45
N VAL A 180 -14.48 8.45 8.79
CA VAL A 180 -14.78 9.69 8.05
C VAL A 180 -13.59 10.66 8.05
N ASN A 181 -12.84 10.72 9.15
CA ASN A 181 -11.67 11.58 9.26
C ASN A 181 -10.55 11.15 8.31
N ASP A 182 -10.34 9.84 8.15
CA ASP A 182 -9.35 9.30 7.21
C ASP A 182 -9.77 9.56 5.77
N PHE A 183 -11.06 9.41 5.46
CA PHE A 183 -11.64 9.77 4.16
C PHE A 183 -11.35 11.24 3.83
N THR A 184 -11.75 12.17 4.70
CA THR A 184 -11.63 13.61 4.45
C THR A 184 -10.17 14.06 4.33
N LYS A 185 -9.29 13.53 5.18
CA LYS A 185 -7.84 13.83 5.10
C LYS A 185 -7.23 13.29 3.81
N LEU A 186 -7.59 12.07 3.41
CA LEU A 186 -7.08 11.47 2.18
C LEU A 186 -7.60 12.22 0.96
N GLU A 187 -8.90 12.52 0.89
CA GLU A 187 -9.52 13.33 -0.17
C GLU A 187 -8.81 14.69 -0.33
N THR A 188 -8.60 15.39 0.79
CA THR A 188 -7.89 16.68 0.79
C THR A 188 -6.47 16.54 0.24
N SER A 189 -5.75 15.47 0.63
CA SER A 189 -4.38 15.23 0.19
C SER A 189 -4.25 14.83 -1.28
N VAL A 190 -5.28 14.19 -1.86
CA VAL A 190 -5.26 13.78 -3.28
C VAL A 190 -5.81 14.86 -4.21
N LYS A 191 -6.55 15.85 -3.67
CA LYS A 191 -7.17 16.93 -4.45
C LYS A 191 -6.22 17.66 -5.42
N PRO A 192 -4.94 17.91 -5.09
CA PRO A 192 -3.99 18.51 -6.03
C PRO A 192 -3.63 17.63 -7.24
N PHE A 193 -3.86 16.32 -7.15
CA PHE A 193 -3.51 15.34 -8.17
C PHE A 193 -4.77 14.88 -8.92
N LYS A 194 -5.00 15.40 -10.12
CA LYS A 194 -6.28 15.24 -10.83
C LYS A 194 -6.63 13.77 -11.07
N ALA A 195 -5.64 12.95 -11.45
CA ALA A 195 -5.85 11.53 -11.72
C ALA A 195 -6.14 10.76 -10.42
N ALA A 196 -5.39 11.05 -9.36
CA ALA A 196 -5.52 10.39 -8.08
C ALA A 196 -6.86 10.74 -7.40
N HIS A 197 -7.28 12.00 -7.47
CA HIS A 197 -8.56 12.46 -6.94
C HIS A 197 -9.75 11.78 -7.64
N LYS A 198 -9.72 11.70 -8.98
CA LYS A 198 -10.74 10.97 -9.74
C LYS A 198 -10.78 9.49 -9.37
N CYS A 199 -9.61 8.86 -9.20
CA CYS A 199 -9.51 7.48 -8.75
C CYS A 199 -10.10 7.29 -7.35
N PHE A 200 -9.78 8.18 -6.40
CA PHE A 200 -10.31 8.17 -5.04
C PHE A 200 -11.83 8.25 -5.04
N LEU A 201 -12.43 9.25 -5.69
CA LEU A 201 -13.90 9.43 -5.73
C LEU A 201 -14.62 8.25 -6.39
N LYS A 202 -13.99 7.60 -7.37
CA LYS A 202 -14.58 6.45 -8.07
C LYS A 202 -14.59 5.19 -7.22
N HIS A 203 -13.55 4.97 -6.40
CA HIS A 203 -13.31 3.67 -5.79
C HIS A 203 -13.44 3.65 -4.26
N TRP A 204 -13.27 4.79 -3.60
CA TRP A 204 -13.39 4.91 -2.15
C TRP A 204 -14.84 5.19 -1.73
N VAL A 205 -15.57 4.12 -1.46
CA VAL A 205 -16.98 4.13 -1.01
C VAL A 205 -17.07 4.80 0.38
N LYS A 206 -17.95 5.81 0.50
CA LYS A 206 -18.17 6.58 1.75
C LYS A 206 -19.22 5.92 2.65
N GLU A 207 -20.09 5.14 2.05
CA GLU A 207 -21.18 4.40 2.70
C GLU A 207 -20.61 3.45 3.75
N ASP A 208 -21.34 3.27 4.85
CA ASP A 208 -20.95 2.34 5.91
C ASP A 208 -20.99 0.87 5.45
N SER A 209 -20.20 0.05 6.14
CA SER A 209 -20.16 -1.38 5.86
C SER A 209 -21.45 -1.97 6.39
N PHE A 210 -22.17 -2.73 5.56
CA PHE A 210 -23.41 -3.41 5.99
C PHE A 210 -23.15 -4.33 7.19
N ILE A 211 -21.95 -4.90 7.27
CA ILE A 211 -21.47 -5.60 8.46
C ILE A 211 -20.69 -4.60 9.32
N ALA A 212 -21.24 -4.27 10.49
CA ALA A 212 -20.61 -3.38 11.45
C ALA A 212 -19.21 -3.87 11.83
N ASN A 213 -18.27 -2.94 12.01
CA ASN A 213 -16.88 -3.20 12.42
C ASN A 213 -16.04 -4.07 11.47
N GLN A 214 -16.53 -4.36 10.26
CA GLN A 214 -15.82 -5.19 9.30
C GLN A 214 -14.74 -4.39 8.55
N GLN A 215 -13.55 -4.99 8.45
CA GLN A 215 -12.43 -4.42 7.69
C GLN A 215 -12.73 -4.41 6.18
N ARG A 216 -12.39 -3.30 5.53
CA ARG A 216 -12.49 -3.08 4.07
C ARG A 216 -11.19 -3.41 3.36
N SER A 217 -10.53 -4.47 3.80
CA SER A 217 -9.24 -4.88 3.29
C SER A 217 -9.21 -6.39 3.08
N ASN A 218 -8.54 -6.83 2.03
CA ASN A 218 -8.24 -8.23 1.79
C ASN A 218 -6.97 -8.70 2.54
N ILE A 219 -6.50 -7.95 3.55
CA ILE A 219 -5.40 -8.35 4.46
C ILE A 219 -5.60 -9.78 4.97
N CYS A 220 -6.84 -10.19 5.26
CA CYS A 220 -7.12 -11.55 5.72
C CYS A 220 -6.69 -12.60 4.69
N ALA A 221 -6.92 -12.33 3.40
CA ALA A 221 -6.44 -13.19 2.31
C ALA A 221 -4.90 -13.14 2.20
N GLU A 222 -4.27 -11.95 2.29
CA GLU A 222 -2.80 -11.86 2.26
C GLU A 222 -2.13 -12.58 3.44
N ARG A 223 -2.70 -12.47 4.65
CA ARG A 223 -2.23 -13.18 5.86
C ARG A 223 -2.42 -14.67 5.74
N ALA A 224 -3.54 -15.14 5.19
CA ALA A 224 -3.77 -16.55 4.93
C ALA A 224 -2.77 -17.11 3.91
N ILE A 225 -2.47 -16.36 2.83
CA ILE A 225 -1.44 -16.74 1.86
C ILE A 225 -0.06 -16.81 2.52
N LYS A 226 0.32 -15.82 3.33
CA LYS A 226 1.60 -15.84 4.07
C LYS A 226 1.68 -17.04 5.02
N LEU A 227 0.62 -17.30 5.78
CA LEU A 227 0.54 -18.47 6.65
C LEU A 227 0.73 -19.77 5.86
N ILE A 228 0.09 -19.88 4.69
CA ILE A 228 0.28 -21.02 3.80
C ILE A 228 1.74 -21.08 3.32
N GLN A 229 2.33 -19.98 2.87
CA GLN A 229 3.74 -19.92 2.41
C GLN A 229 4.74 -20.26 3.52
N ASP A 230 4.49 -19.89 4.77
CA ASP A 230 5.36 -20.20 5.91
C ASP A 230 5.24 -21.67 6.35
N ILE A 231 4.06 -22.27 6.13
CA ILE A 231 3.77 -23.67 6.46
C ILE A 231 4.16 -24.60 5.30
N TYR A 232 4.08 -24.15 4.05
CA TYR A 232 4.25 -24.97 2.85
C TYR A 232 5.63 -25.66 2.78
N PRO A 233 6.78 -24.97 3.05
CA PRO A 233 8.08 -25.62 3.15
C PRO A 233 8.15 -26.67 4.27
N LYS A 234 7.32 -26.52 5.30
CA LYS A 234 7.21 -27.46 6.43
C LYS A 234 6.21 -28.59 6.17
N CYS A 235 5.41 -28.49 5.11
CA CYS A 235 4.41 -29.45 4.69
C CYS A 235 4.87 -30.10 3.39
N LYS A 236 5.48 -31.28 3.51
CA LYS A 236 6.12 -32.05 2.41
C LYS A 236 5.17 -32.42 1.25
N SER A 237 3.86 -32.16 1.37
CA SER A 237 2.86 -32.37 0.31
C SER A 237 1.61 -31.49 0.50
N LYS A 238 0.86 -31.24 -0.59
CA LYS A 238 -0.42 -30.52 -0.56
C LYS A 238 -1.47 -31.19 0.35
N SER A 239 -1.46 -32.52 0.44
CA SER A 239 -2.34 -33.30 1.34
C SER A 239 -2.04 -33.02 2.82
N SER A 240 -0.75 -32.92 3.18
CA SER A 240 -0.33 -32.60 4.55
C SER A 240 -0.59 -31.15 4.96
N LEU A 241 -0.69 -30.23 3.99
CA LEU A 241 -1.13 -28.85 4.21
C LEU A 241 -2.63 -28.82 4.57
N ASN A 242 -3.48 -29.52 3.80
CA ASN A 242 -4.92 -29.55 4.02
C ASN A 242 -5.31 -30.13 5.39
N LEU A 243 -4.65 -31.21 5.82
CA LEU A 243 -4.89 -31.82 7.14
C LEU A 243 -4.59 -30.87 8.31
N LYS A 244 -3.56 -30.01 8.20
CA LYS A 244 -3.24 -29.02 9.25
C LYS A 244 -4.25 -27.88 9.35
N PHE A 245 -4.96 -27.56 8.27
CA PHE A 245 -6.01 -26.54 8.28
C PHE A 245 -7.34 -27.09 8.78
N LEU A 246 -7.68 -28.34 8.45
CA LEU A 246 -8.90 -28.99 8.90
C LEU A 246 -8.88 -29.34 10.40
N ASN A 247 -7.71 -29.63 10.97
CA ASN A 247 -7.57 -29.97 12.40
C ASN A 247 -7.33 -28.76 13.32
N LYS A 248 -7.48 -27.53 12.81
CA LYS A 248 -7.34 -26.27 13.58
C LYS A 248 -8.63 -25.43 13.62
N ILE A 249 -9.74 -25.99 13.13
CA ILE A 249 -11.12 -25.49 13.34
C ILE A 249 -11.76 -26.44 14.34
#